data_AF-A0A6S6PPT9-F1
#
_entry.id   AF-A0A6S6PPT9-F1
#
_cell.length_a   1.000
_cell.length_b   1.000
_cell.length_c   1.000
_cell.angle_alpha   90.00
_cell.angle_beta   90.00
_cell.angle_gamma   90.00
#
_symmetry.space_group_name_H-M   'P 1'
#
loop_
_entity.id
_entity.type
_entity.pdbx_description
1 polymer ?
#
loop_
_entity_poly.entity_id
_entity_poly.type
_entity_poly.pdbx_seq_one_letter_code
_entity_poly.pdbx_strand_id
1 'polypeptide(L)'
;MRYAAAAEYLGMAKGTLANSISARTGPRSVKMGRSRMFRQEDLDDFIEEKLIETERLEKRRAKRRGRAVMVITCANPDLFLISTLMIAGAVLLLFSFLHTQ
;
A
#
# COMPACT_ATOMS: atom_id res chain seq x y z
N MET A 1 -5.81 1.61 28.49
CA MET A 1 -6.77 2.30 27.60
C MET A 1 -7.96 1.40 27.25
N ARG A 2 -9.18 1.96 27.20
CA ARG A 2 -10.39 1.25 26.73
C ARG A 2 -10.44 1.22 25.21
N TYR A 3 -11.32 0.40 24.65
CA TYR A 3 -11.45 0.16 23.23
C TYR A 3 -11.47 1.41 22.34
N ALA A 4 -12.27 2.42 22.70
CA ALA A 4 -12.39 3.65 21.92
C ALA A 4 -11.07 4.43 21.90
N ALA A 5 -10.49 4.66 23.09
CA ALA A 5 -9.20 5.33 23.22
C ALA A 5 -8.05 4.57 22.55
N ALA A 6 -8.04 3.23 22.61
CA ALA A 6 -7.03 2.43 21.94
C ALA A 6 -7.16 2.48 20.40
N ALA A 7 -8.39 2.52 19.87
CA ALA A 7 -8.62 2.68 18.44
C ALA A 7 -8.18 4.06 17.95
N GLU A 8 -8.50 5.10 18.73
CA GLU A 8 -8.06 6.47 18.48
C GLU A 8 -6.54 6.61 18.55
N TYR A 9 -5.90 6.02 19.56
CA TYR A 9 -4.44 5.99 19.70
C TYR A 9 -3.74 5.36 18.48
N LEU A 10 -4.31 4.27 17.96
CA LEU A 10 -3.80 3.59 16.77
C LEU A 10 -4.23 4.26 15.44
N GLY A 11 -5.01 5.34 15.50
CA GLY A 11 -5.50 6.04 14.30
C GLY A 11 -6.43 5.19 13.42
N MET A 12 -7.16 4.22 13.99
CA MET A 12 -8.04 3.32 13.22
C MET A 12 -9.47 3.27 13.78
N ALA A 13 -10.41 2.80 12.95
CA ALA A 13 -11.78 2.62 13.38
C ALA A 13 -11.92 1.54 14.47
N LYS A 14 -12.81 1.78 15.43
CA LYS A 14 -13.12 0.83 16.52
C LYS A 14 -13.48 -0.57 16.01
N GLY A 15 -14.26 -0.65 14.92
CA GLY A 15 -14.64 -1.92 14.28
C GLY A 15 -13.44 -2.65 13.68
N THR A 16 -12.48 -1.92 13.11
CA THR A 16 -11.24 -2.50 12.57
C THR A 16 -10.39 -3.11 13.69
N LEU A 17 -10.25 -2.41 14.81
CA LEU A 17 -9.58 -2.95 16.00
C LEU A 17 -10.32 -4.18 16.56
N ALA A 18 -11.66 -4.18 16.56
CA ALA A 18 -12.47 -5.36 16.93
C ALA A 18 -12.17 -6.56 16.05
N ASN A 19 -12.14 -6.34 14.74
CA ASN A 19 -11.86 -7.38 13.78
C ASN A 19 -10.43 -7.91 13.93
N SER A 20 -9.42 -7.04 14.07
CA SER A 20 -8.03 -7.49 14.22
C SER A 20 -7.81 -8.31 15.50
N ILE A 21 -8.43 -7.92 16.62
CA ILE A 21 -8.40 -8.69 17.86
C ILE A 21 -9.09 -10.05 17.70
N SER A 22 -10.25 -10.09 17.02
CA SER A 22 -10.94 -11.36 16.75
C SER A 22 -10.14 -12.29 15.83
N ALA A 23 -9.43 -11.73 14.86
CA ALA A 23 -8.57 -12.43 13.92
C ALA A 23 -7.18 -12.77 14.51
N ARG A 24 -6.92 -12.46 15.79
CA ARG A 24 -5.62 -12.63 16.47
C ARG A 24 -4.44 -11.92 15.78
N THR A 25 -4.73 -10.85 15.06
CA THR A 25 -3.73 -10.00 14.35
C THR A 25 -3.65 -8.59 14.92
N GLY A 26 -4.38 -8.31 16.00
CA GLY A 26 -4.38 -7.03 16.71
C GLY A 26 -3.45 -7.00 17.93
N PRO A 27 -3.34 -5.84 18.59
CA PRO A 27 -2.46 -5.64 19.75
C PRO A 27 -2.84 -6.51 20.94
N ARG A 28 -1.87 -6.76 21.82
CA ARG A 28 -2.11 -7.48 23.07
C ARG A 28 -3.11 -6.70 23.95
N SER A 29 -3.94 -7.47 24.64
CA SER A 29 -5.00 -6.90 25.47
C SER A 29 -5.52 -7.88 26.49
N VAL A 30 -5.94 -7.34 27.63
CA VAL A 30 -6.44 -8.11 28.77
C VAL A 30 -7.95 -7.93 28.86
N LYS A 31 -8.67 -9.04 29.05
CA LYS A 31 -10.12 -9.01 29.30
C LYS A 31 -10.37 -8.76 30.78
N MET A 32 -11.08 -7.69 31.09
CA MET A 32 -11.46 -7.31 32.45
C MET A 32 -12.99 -7.24 32.53
N GLY A 33 -13.59 -8.36 32.97
CA GLY A 33 -15.04 -8.57 32.94
C GLY A 33 -15.61 -8.52 31.52
N ARG A 34 -16.54 -7.59 31.29
CA ARG A 34 -17.14 -7.33 29.96
C ARG A 34 -16.32 -6.38 29.08
N SER A 35 -15.32 -5.70 29.64
CA SER A 35 -14.48 -4.75 28.91
C SER A 35 -13.14 -5.37 28.55
N ARG A 36 -12.51 -4.84 27.50
CA ARG A 36 -11.14 -5.16 27.12
C ARG A 36 -10.26 -3.94 27.34
N MET A 37 -9.08 -4.17 27.91
CA MET A 37 -8.11 -3.15 28.29
C MET A 37 -6.82 -3.38 27.51
N PHE A 38 -6.27 -2.29 27.00
CA PHE A 38 -5.03 -2.26 26.24
C PHE A 38 -4.00 -1.49 27.05
N ARG A 39 -2.79 -2.04 27.22
CA ARG A 39 -1.69 -1.25 27.76
C ARG A 39 -1.11 -0.40 26.64
N GLN A 40 -0.55 0.75 26.98
CA GLN A 40 0.02 1.63 25.96
C GLN A 40 1.26 0.99 25.33
N GLU A 41 2.11 0.35 26.14
CA GLU A 41 3.26 -0.46 25.68
C GLU A 41 2.86 -1.48 24.59
N ASP A 42 1.79 -2.23 24.81
CA ASP A 42 1.28 -3.23 23.84
C ASP A 42 0.78 -2.59 22.53
N LEU A 43 0.33 -1.33 22.58
CA LEU A 43 -0.11 -0.58 21.40
C LEU A 43 1.10 -0.02 20.64
N ASP A 44 2.12 0.46 21.37
CA ASP A 44 3.38 0.95 20.78
C ASP A 44 4.14 -0.17 20.08
N ASP A 45 4.30 -1.33 20.74
CA ASP A 45 4.89 -2.54 20.15
C ASP A 45 4.16 -2.95 18.86
N PHE A 46 2.83 -2.83 18.86
CA PHE A 46 2.02 -3.15 17.69
C PHE A 46 2.22 -2.16 16.54
N ILE A 47 2.36 -0.86 16.84
CA ILE A 47 2.69 0.16 15.83
C ILE A 47 4.06 -0.15 15.22
N GLU A 48 5.05 -0.44 16.05
CA GLU A 48 6.41 -0.75 15.60
C GLU A 48 6.45 -2.01 14.72
N GLU A 49 5.77 -3.09 15.13
CA GLU A 49 5.66 -4.31 14.35
C GLU A 49 5.02 -4.05 12.98
N LYS A 50 3.93 -3.26 12.96
CA LYS A 50 3.22 -2.93 11.71
C LYS A 50 4.05 -2.04 10.80
N LEU A 51 4.83 -1.10 11.34
CA LEU A 51 5.72 -0.26 10.56
C LEU A 51 6.77 -1.12 9.83
N ILE A 52 7.43 -2.03 10.56
CA ILE A 52 8.42 -2.94 9.98
C ILE A 52 7.79 -3.84 8.90
N GLU A 53 6.57 -4.34 9.13
CA GLU A 53 5.83 -5.13 8.15
C GLU A 53 5.56 -4.31 6.87
N THR A 54 5.08 -3.08 7.00
CA THR A 54 4.81 -2.20 5.85
C THR A 54 6.07 -1.91 5.05
N GLU A 55 7.20 -1.57 5.69
CA GLU A 55 8.48 -1.34 5.00
C GLU A 55 8.95 -2.58 4.22
N ARG A 56 8.79 -3.77 4.81
CA ARG A 56 9.15 -5.04 4.14
C ARG A 56 8.26 -5.28 2.93
N LEU A 57 6.97 -5.00 3.02
CA LEU A 57 6.04 -5.13 1.91
C LEU A 57 6.33 -4.11 0.81
N GLU A 58 6.68 -2.88 1.15
CA GLU A 58 7.09 -1.85 0.19
C GLU A 58 8.37 -2.24 -0.53
N LYS A 59 9.40 -2.72 0.18
CA LYS A 59 10.63 -3.25 -0.44
C LYS A 59 10.32 -4.38 -1.41
N ARG A 60 9.41 -5.29 -1.04
CA ARG A 60 8.94 -6.36 -1.94
C ARG A 60 8.20 -5.81 -3.16
N ARG A 61 7.33 -4.82 -2.99
CA ARG A 61 6.60 -4.16 -4.08
C ARG A 61 7.56 -3.42 -5.02
N ALA A 62 8.53 -2.69 -4.50
CA ALA A 62 9.56 -2.00 -5.29
C ALA A 62 10.36 -3.00 -6.14
N LYS A 63 10.79 -4.12 -5.54
CA LYS A 63 11.48 -5.20 -6.26
C LYS A 63 10.60 -5.84 -7.35
N ARG A 64 9.30 -6.02 -7.09
CA ARG A 64 8.34 -6.52 -8.08
C ARG A 64 8.06 -5.51 -9.20
N ARG A 65 8.00 -4.21 -8.91
CA ARG A 65 7.84 -3.16 -9.94
C ARG A 65 9.00 -3.16 -10.93
N GLY A 66 10.24 -3.23 -10.46
CA GLY A 66 11.41 -3.33 -11.35
C GLY A 66 11.38 -4.58 -12.23
N ARG A 67 10.94 -5.72 -11.69
CA ARG A 67 10.76 -6.96 -12.47
C ARG A 67 9.57 -6.90 -13.42
N ALA A 68 8.45 -6.31 -13.04
CA ALA A 68 7.26 -6.23 -13.87
C ALA A 68 7.46 -5.30 -15.08
N VAL A 69 8.11 -4.15 -14.88
CA VAL A 69 8.49 -3.25 -15.98
C VAL A 69 9.42 -3.96 -16.97
N MET A 70 10.41 -4.69 -16.46
CA MET A 70 11.32 -5.49 -17.29
C MET A 70 10.59 -6.62 -18.03
N VAL A 71 9.64 -7.30 -17.39
CA VAL A 71 8.83 -8.36 -18.04
C VAL A 71 7.95 -7.78 -19.14
N ILE A 72 7.34 -6.61 -18.96
CA ILE A 72 6.51 -5.97 -20.00
C ILE A 72 7.38 -5.61 -21.22
N THR A 73 8.58 -5.06 -21.01
CA THR A 73 9.50 -4.73 -22.11
C THR A 73 10.04 -5.96 -22.83
N CYS A 74 10.23 -7.08 -22.13
CA CYS A 74 10.78 -8.30 -22.71
C CYS A 74 9.71 -9.21 -23.33
N ALA A 75 8.43 -9.09 -22.96
CA ALA A 75 7.37 -9.99 -23.43
C ALA A 75 7.09 -9.82 -24.93
N ASN A 76 7.13 -8.59 -25.46
CA ASN A 76 7.00 -8.31 -26.89
C ASN A 76 7.75 -7.00 -27.23
N PRO A 77 9.08 -7.05 -27.45
CA PRO A 77 9.86 -5.85 -27.75
C PRO A 77 9.38 -5.16 -29.05
N ASP A 78 8.96 -5.95 -30.04
CA ASP A 78 8.44 -5.42 -31.32
C ASP A 78 7.16 -4.61 -31.13
N LEU A 79 6.23 -5.06 -30.28
CA LEU A 79 4.98 -4.34 -30.03
C LEU A 79 5.22 -3.01 -29.31
N PHE A 80 6.19 -2.97 -28.40
CA PHE A 80 6.58 -1.75 -27.69
C PHE A 80 7.26 -0.73 -28.63
N LEU A 81 8.12 -1.19 -29.53
CA LEU A 81 8.73 -0.36 -30.56
C LEU A 81 7.69 0.21 -31.53
N ILE A 82 6.74 -0.61 -31.99
CA ILE A 82 5.67 -0.17 -32.88
C ILE A 82 4.78 0.88 -32.18
N SER A 83 4.39 0.63 -30.93
CA SER A 83 3.56 1.58 -30.17
C SER A 83 4.26 2.92 -29.96
N THR A 84 5.56 2.94 -29.66
CA THR A 84 6.31 4.18 -29.43
C THR A 84 6.49 4.98 -30.72
N LEU A 85 6.76 4.31 -31.85
CA LEU A 85 6.79 4.93 -33.18
C LEU A 85 5.45 5.55 -33.59
N MET A 86 4.34 4.85 -33.34
CA MET A 86 3.00 5.34 -33.65
C MET A 86 2.65 6.61 -32.86
N ILE A 87 2.96 6.65 -31.57
CA ILE A 87 2.72 7.83 -30.73
C ILE A 87 3.60 9.01 -31.18
N ALA A 88 4.88 8.77 -31.46
CA ALA A 88 5.79 9.81 -31.94
C ALA A 88 5.33 10.40 -33.28
N GLY A 89 4.89 9.54 -34.22
CA GLY A 89 4.32 9.98 -35.50
C GLY A 89 3.06 10.83 -35.32
N ALA A 90 2.13 10.41 -34.44
CA ALA A 90 0.91 11.17 -34.16
C ALA A 90 1.21 12.56 -33.55
N VAL A 91 2.19 12.64 -32.64
CA VAL A 91 2.63 13.91 -32.05
C VAL A 91 3.23 14.84 -33.11
N LEU A 92 4.06 14.32 -34.01
CA LEU A 92 4.62 15.10 -35.11
C LEU A 92 3.54 15.64 -36.07
N LEU A 93 2.52 14.82 -36.36
CA LEU A 93 1.39 15.25 -37.17
C LEU A 93 0.58 16.36 -36.50
N LEU A 94 0.29 16.22 -35.20
CA LEU A 94 -0.40 17.27 -34.43
C LEU A 94 0.42 18.56 -34.36
N PHE A 95 1.73 18.45 -34.17
CA PHE A 95 2.63 19.60 -34.11
C PHE A 95 2.68 20.33 -35.46
N SER A 96 2.75 19.58 -36.55
CA SER A 96 2.70 20.13 -37.91
C SER A 96 1.37 20.82 -38.18
N PHE A 97 0.27 20.26 -37.70
CA PHE A 97 -1.06 20.85 -37.84
C PHE A 97 -1.22 22.15 -37.04
N LEU A 98 -0.60 22.23 -35.86
CA LEU A 98 -0.63 23.41 -34.99
C LEU A 98 0.24 24.56 -35.52
N HIS A 99 1.34 24.26 -36.21
CA HIS A 99 2.22 25.27 -36.81
C HIS A 99 1.72 25.78 -38.18
N THR A 100 0.79 25.06 -38.81
CA THR A 100 0.24 25.45 -40.12
C THR A 100 -1.00 26.35 -39.98
N GLN A 101 -1.50 26.57 -38.76
CA GLN A 101 -2.60 27.50 -38.45
C GLN A 101 -2.06 28.85 -37.97
#